data_AF-A0A7C1PT49-F1
#
_entry.id   AF-A0A7C1PT49-F1
#
_cell.length_a   1.000
_cell.length_b   1.000
_cell.length_c   1.000
_cell.angle_alpha   90.00
_cell.angle_beta   90.00
_cell.angle_gamma   90.00
#
_symmetry.space_group_name_H-M   'P 1'
#
loop_
_entity.id
_entity.type
_entity.pdbx_description
1 polymer ?
#
loop_
_entity_poly.entity_id
_entity_poly.type
_entity_poly.pdbx_seq_one_letter_code
_entity_poly.pdbx_strand_id
1 'polypeptide(L)'
;PLARRCITRHHYHHYRGFFATQRKLLNKQQPKILKTVLYAYRVLLSGIHLLRTGEVVASLPQLAEEYQRPFLLELIAQKQQEKGTAPALDWTFHDQQLRELEELLDRSYQQSPLPAERDRQAVHQFLVDYRLRPEPLQ
;
A
#
# COMPACT_ATOMS: atom_id res chain seq x y z
N PRO A 1 -0.10 -10.53 17.81
CA PRO A 1 -1.55 -10.24 17.74
C PRO A 1 -2.22 -11.11 16.66
N LEU A 2 -3.50 -11.48 16.83
CA LEU A 2 -4.23 -12.32 15.86
C LEU A 2 -4.25 -11.71 14.45
N ALA A 3 -4.39 -10.39 14.34
CA ALA A 3 -4.35 -9.69 13.05
C ALA A 3 -3.08 -9.97 12.23
N ARG A 4 -1.89 -10.08 12.86
CA ARG A 4 -0.64 -10.44 12.16
C ARG A 4 -0.69 -11.85 11.57
N ARG A 5 -1.41 -12.79 12.21
CA ARG A 5 -1.60 -14.17 11.70
C ARG A 5 -2.56 -14.24 10.50
N CYS A 6 -3.22 -13.13 10.19
CA CYS A 6 -4.09 -13.01 9.01
C CYS A 6 -3.36 -12.46 7.78
N ILE A 7 -2.13 -11.94 7.94
CA ILE A 7 -1.36 -11.33 6.87
C ILE A 7 -0.61 -12.44 6.12
N THR A 8 -0.78 -12.46 4.81
CA THR A 8 -0.24 -13.50 3.92
C THR A 8 0.43 -12.86 2.73
N ARG A 9 1.36 -13.58 2.09
CA ARG A 9 1.99 -13.10 0.84
C ARG A 9 0.98 -12.84 -0.27
N HIS A 10 -0.20 -13.46 -0.24
CA HIS A 10 -1.26 -13.23 -1.23
C HIS A 10 -1.95 -11.86 -1.11
N HIS A 11 -1.67 -11.05 -0.08
CA HIS A 11 -2.01 -9.63 -0.08
C HIS A 11 -1.38 -8.88 -1.27
N TYR A 12 -0.31 -9.43 -1.86
CA TYR A 12 0.20 -9.02 -3.16
C TYR A 12 -0.90 -8.79 -4.20
N HIS A 13 -1.86 -9.72 -4.36
CA HIS A 13 -2.90 -9.60 -5.38
C HIS A 13 -3.82 -8.39 -5.14
N HIS A 14 -4.07 -8.05 -3.87
CA HIS A 14 -4.82 -6.85 -3.53
C HIS A 14 -4.07 -5.58 -3.96
N TYR A 15 -2.81 -5.43 -3.54
CA TYR A 15 -2.02 -4.24 -3.88
C TYR A 15 -1.74 -4.13 -5.38
N ARG A 16 -1.43 -5.25 -6.04
CA ARG A 16 -1.19 -5.32 -7.48
C ARG A 16 -2.44 -4.94 -8.29
N GLY A 17 -3.60 -5.50 -7.92
CA GLY A 17 -4.88 -5.19 -8.54
C GLY A 17 -5.35 -3.76 -8.30
N PHE A 18 -5.13 -3.23 -7.09
CA PHE A 18 -5.42 -1.83 -6.77
C PHE A 18 -4.53 -0.93 -7.64
N PHE A 19 -3.22 -1.17 -7.67
CA PHE A 19 -2.30 -0.38 -8.49
C PHE A 19 -2.69 -0.41 -9.98
N ALA A 20 -3.09 -1.56 -10.53
CA ALA A 20 -3.55 -1.65 -11.92
C ALA A 20 -4.75 -0.72 -12.20
N THR A 21 -5.70 -0.62 -11.25
CA THR A 21 -6.82 0.33 -11.35
C THR A 21 -6.33 1.78 -11.28
N GLN A 22 -5.37 2.10 -10.40
CA GLN A 22 -4.77 3.44 -10.32
C GLN A 22 -3.98 3.81 -11.57
N ARG A 23 -3.20 2.89 -12.16
CA ARG A 23 -2.48 3.10 -13.41
C ARG A 23 -3.44 3.44 -14.55
N LYS A 24 -4.57 2.73 -14.66
CA LYS A 24 -5.62 3.06 -15.65
C LYS A 24 -6.17 4.47 -15.45
N LEU A 25 -6.37 4.91 -14.21
CA LEU A 25 -6.82 6.27 -13.91
C LEU A 25 -5.75 7.31 -14.28
N LEU A 26 -4.50 7.08 -13.88
CA LEU A 26 -3.37 7.95 -14.21
C LEU A 26 -3.20 8.13 -15.72
N ASN A 27 -3.32 7.06 -16.51
CA ASN A 27 -3.18 7.13 -17.96
C ASN A 27 -4.24 8.01 -18.63
N LYS A 28 -5.45 8.07 -18.05
CA LYS A 28 -6.56 8.90 -18.56
C LYS A 28 -6.46 10.37 -18.14
N GLN A 29 -5.70 10.71 -17.10
CA GLN A 29 -5.58 12.08 -16.62
C GLN A 29 -4.57 12.89 -17.43
N GLN A 30 -5.03 14.01 -17.99
CA GLN A 30 -4.20 15.06 -18.60
C GLN A 30 -4.82 16.43 -18.28
N PRO A 31 -4.15 17.31 -17.50
CA PRO A 31 -2.88 17.09 -16.81
C PRO A 31 -2.98 16.04 -15.68
N LYS A 32 -1.84 15.57 -15.18
CA LYS A 32 -1.80 14.65 -14.03
C LYS A 32 -2.30 15.35 -12.76
N ILE A 33 -2.93 14.59 -11.87
CA ILE A 33 -3.43 15.06 -10.59
C ILE A 33 -2.52 14.54 -9.48
N LEU A 34 -1.93 15.44 -8.68
CA LEU A 34 -0.96 15.09 -7.62
C LEU A 34 -1.52 14.05 -6.65
N LYS A 35 -2.79 14.21 -6.25
CA LYS A 35 -3.46 13.26 -5.36
C LYS A 35 -3.46 11.84 -5.93
N THR A 36 -3.70 11.69 -7.22
CA THR A 36 -3.74 10.37 -7.88
C THR A 36 -2.34 9.77 -7.96
N VAL A 37 -1.33 10.57 -8.28
CA VAL A 37 0.09 10.14 -8.32
C VAL A 37 0.55 9.67 -6.94
N LEU A 38 0.32 10.48 -5.89
CA LEU A 38 0.66 10.12 -4.51
C LEU A 38 -0.06 8.86 -4.03
N TYR A 39 -1.32 8.65 -4.45
CA TYR A 39 -2.05 7.42 -4.15
C TYR A 39 -1.41 6.19 -4.77
N ALA A 40 -0.92 6.29 -6.01
CA ALA A 40 -0.24 5.20 -6.68
C ALA A 40 1.05 4.79 -5.96
N TYR A 41 1.86 5.77 -5.54
CA TYR A 41 3.03 5.52 -4.70
C TYR A 41 2.68 4.85 -3.38
N ARG A 42 1.65 5.36 -2.68
CA ARG A 42 1.21 4.79 -1.40
C ARG A 42 0.78 3.33 -1.55
N VAL A 43 0.01 3.00 -2.58
CA VAL A 43 -0.42 1.60 -2.82
C VAL A 43 0.78 0.68 -3.02
N LEU A 44 1.75 1.07 -3.85
CA LEU A 44 2.92 0.25 -4.12
C LEU A 44 3.81 0.11 -2.87
N LEU A 45 4.18 1.23 -2.23
CA LEU A 45 5.08 1.21 -1.08
C LEU A 45 4.47 0.49 0.13
N SER A 46 3.18 0.71 0.41
CA SER A 46 2.50 -0.05 1.47
C SER A 46 2.46 -1.55 1.17
N GLY A 47 2.23 -1.93 -0.09
CA GLY A 47 2.26 -3.34 -0.49
C GLY A 47 3.64 -3.97 -0.37
N ILE A 48 4.69 -3.27 -0.82
CA ILE A 48 6.08 -3.72 -0.69
C ILE A 48 6.45 -3.88 0.79
N HIS A 49 6.15 -2.89 1.61
CA HIS A 49 6.44 -2.93 3.04
C HIS A 49 5.72 -4.11 3.71
N LEU A 50 4.43 -4.26 3.46
CA LEU A 50 3.67 -5.39 4.00
C LEU A 50 4.28 -6.74 3.61
N LEU A 51 4.66 -6.92 2.34
CA LEU A 51 5.22 -8.18 1.87
C LEU A 51 6.59 -8.49 2.48
N ARG A 52 7.34 -7.46 2.88
CA ARG A 52 8.67 -7.61 3.49
C ARG A 52 8.60 -7.83 5.00
N THR A 53 7.72 -7.12 5.68
CA THR A 53 7.74 -7.02 7.15
C THR A 53 6.54 -7.68 7.82
N GLY A 54 5.44 -7.89 7.09
CA GLY A 54 4.16 -8.27 7.67
C GLY A 54 3.46 -7.13 8.42
N GLU A 55 3.89 -5.89 8.22
CA GLU A 55 3.32 -4.72 8.87
C GLU A 55 2.56 -3.83 7.87
N VAL A 56 1.48 -3.19 8.33
CA VAL A 56 0.71 -2.24 7.51
C VAL A 56 1.13 -0.84 7.88
N VAL A 57 1.80 -0.14 6.95
CA VAL A 57 2.12 1.28 7.09
C VAL A 57 1.33 2.07 6.06
N ALA A 58 0.48 2.98 6.54
CA ALA A 58 -0.36 3.84 5.70
C ALA A 58 0.25 5.25 5.48
N SER A 59 1.28 5.61 6.25
CA SER A 59 1.96 6.90 6.17
C SER A 59 2.91 6.93 4.98
N LEU A 60 2.55 7.69 3.94
CA LEU A 60 3.42 7.88 2.78
C LEU A 60 4.74 8.62 3.10
N PRO A 61 4.78 9.66 3.97
CA PRO A 61 6.04 10.27 4.38
C PRO A 61 7.02 9.27 5.03
N GLN A 62 6.51 8.41 5.91
CA GLN A 62 7.34 7.38 6.55
C GLN A 62 7.89 6.38 5.52
N LEU A 63 7.04 5.93 4.59
CA LEU A 63 7.47 5.03 3.52
C LEU A 63 8.43 5.72 2.55
N ALA A 64 8.32 7.02 2.33
CA ALA A 64 9.26 7.77 1.49
C ALA A 64 10.67 7.76 2.10
N GLU A 65 10.79 7.92 3.41
CA GLU A 65 12.05 7.84 4.13
C GLU A 65 12.61 6.42 4.11
N GLU A 66 11.80 5.43 4.51
CA GLU A 66 12.22 4.03 4.60
C GLU A 66 12.71 3.46 3.26
N TYR A 67 12.08 3.86 2.16
CA TYR A 67 12.42 3.39 0.81
C TYR A 67 13.32 4.37 0.04
N GLN A 68 13.88 5.39 0.71
CA GLN A 68 14.83 6.36 0.13
C GLN A 68 14.29 7.06 -1.13
N ARG A 69 13.02 7.50 -1.07
CA ARG A 69 12.33 8.26 -2.13
C ARG A 69 12.04 9.70 -1.66
N PRO A 70 13.06 10.55 -1.41
CA PRO A 70 12.88 11.88 -0.82
C PRO A 70 12.00 12.82 -1.66
N PHE A 71 11.99 12.65 -3.00
CA PHE A 71 11.12 13.40 -3.90
C PHE A 71 9.61 13.28 -3.57
N LEU A 72 9.19 12.23 -2.86
CA LEU A 72 7.80 12.10 -2.41
C LEU A 72 7.45 13.12 -1.33
N LEU A 73 8.39 13.53 -0.49
CA LEU A 73 8.16 14.57 0.52
C LEU A 73 7.92 15.92 -0.15
N GLU A 74 8.70 16.24 -1.19
CA GLU A 74 8.51 17.42 -2.03
C GLU A 74 7.14 17.40 -2.72
N LEU A 75 6.76 16.25 -3.30
CA LEU A 75 5.47 16.08 -3.98
C LEU A 75 4.28 16.21 -3.01
N ILE A 76 4.44 15.73 -1.77
CA ILE A 76 3.45 15.91 -0.70
C ILE A 76 3.32 17.39 -0.33
N ALA A 77 4.44 18.09 -0.17
CA ALA A 77 4.45 19.52 0.13
C ALA A 77 3.79 20.32 -1.00
N GLN A 78 4.12 20.03 -2.26
CA GLN A 78 3.48 20.64 -3.43
C GLN A 78 1.96 20.44 -3.42
N LYS A 79 1.49 19.22 -3.13
CA LYS A 79 0.06 18.90 -3.05
C LYS A 79 -0.68 19.64 -1.93
N GLN A 80 0.02 20.15 -0.91
CA GLN A 80 -0.57 20.98 0.13
C GLN A 80 -0.72 22.45 -0.31
N GLN A 81 0.16 22.93 -1.19
CA GLN A 81 0.14 24.30 -1.71
C GLN A 81 -0.77 24.46 -2.93
N GLU A 82 -0.85 23.45 -3.79
CA GLU A 82 -1.59 23.52 -5.07
C GLU A 82 -2.97 22.85 -5.00
N LYS A 83 -3.96 23.41 -5.71
CA LYS A 83 -5.32 22.84 -5.86
C LYS A 83 -5.38 21.63 -6.80
N GLY A 84 -4.45 20.68 -6.67
CA GLY A 84 -4.60 19.30 -7.14
C GLY A 84 -4.08 18.93 -8.54
N THR A 85 -3.91 19.87 -9.47
CA THR A 85 -3.31 19.60 -10.80
C THR A 85 -1.80 19.82 -10.79
N ALA A 86 -1.06 19.05 -11.58
CA ALA A 86 0.40 19.08 -11.63
C ALA A 86 0.92 19.30 -13.06
N PRO A 87 0.66 20.46 -13.68
CA PRO A 87 1.04 20.69 -15.08
C PRO A 87 2.56 20.70 -15.31
N ALA A 88 3.35 21.08 -14.30
CA ALA A 88 4.82 21.08 -14.36
C ALA A 88 5.45 19.76 -13.86
N LEU A 89 4.63 18.73 -13.60
CA LEU A 89 5.13 17.45 -13.12
C LEU A 89 5.91 16.72 -14.23
N ASP A 90 7.14 16.31 -13.93
CA ASP A 90 7.89 15.42 -14.81
C ASP A 90 7.26 14.01 -14.79
N TRP A 91 6.26 13.82 -15.64
CA TRP A 91 5.55 12.56 -15.72
C TRP A 91 6.45 11.41 -16.20
N THR A 92 7.46 11.69 -17.02
CA THR A 92 8.38 10.66 -17.51
C THR A 92 9.17 10.06 -16.34
N PHE A 93 9.69 10.91 -15.46
CA PHE A 93 10.33 10.47 -14.22
C PHE A 93 9.36 9.65 -13.35
N HIS A 94 8.18 10.18 -13.04
CA HIS A 94 7.24 9.48 -12.16
C HIS A 94 6.72 8.16 -12.74
N ASP A 95 6.50 8.07 -14.05
CA ASP A 95 6.06 6.82 -14.68
C ASP A 95 7.14 5.74 -14.55
N GLN A 96 8.42 6.09 -14.76
CA GLN A 96 9.55 5.19 -14.54
C GLN A 96 9.62 4.71 -13.08
N GLN A 97 9.56 5.64 -12.12
CA GLN A 97 9.59 5.30 -10.69
C GLN A 97 8.45 4.35 -10.28
N LEU A 98 7.26 4.55 -10.85
CA LEU A 98 6.12 3.66 -10.60
C LEU A 98 6.32 2.27 -11.24
N ARG A 99 6.96 2.15 -12.41
CA ARG A 99 7.32 0.86 -13.01
C ARG A 99 8.34 0.11 -12.15
N GLU A 100 9.39 0.79 -11.69
CA GLU A 100 10.40 0.20 -10.80
C GLU A 100 9.78 -0.34 -9.51
N LEU A 101 8.84 0.39 -8.91
CA LEU A 101 8.13 -0.04 -7.71
C LEU A 101 7.14 -1.17 -7.99
N GLU A 102 6.49 -1.20 -9.16
CA GLU A 102 5.65 -2.30 -9.60
C GLU A 102 6.46 -3.60 -9.70
N GLU A 103 7.63 -3.58 -10.33
CA GLU A 103 8.52 -4.73 -10.36
C GLU A 103 9.05 -5.11 -8.97
N LEU A 104 9.32 -4.12 -8.11
CA LEU A 104 9.77 -4.37 -6.74
C LEU A 104 8.69 -5.05 -5.91
N LEU A 105 7.41 -4.71 -6.12
CA LEU A 105 6.27 -5.39 -5.52
C LEU A 105 6.23 -6.85 -5.96
N ASP A 106 6.39 -7.11 -7.26
CA ASP A 106 6.41 -8.46 -7.83
C ASP A 106 7.56 -9.29 -7.23
N ARG A 107 8.77 -8.73 -7.13
CA ARG A 107 9.92 -9.37 -6.46
C ARG A 107 9.67 -9.62 -4.96
N SER A 108 9.08 -8.65 -4.27
CA SER A 108 8.78 -8.77 -2.83
C SER A 108 7.75 -9.87 -2.56
N TYR A 109 6.83 -10.12 -3.48
CA TYR A 109 5.91 -11.26 -3.38
C TYR A 109 6.64 -12.60 -3.47
N GLN A 110 7.57 -12.76 -4.42
CA GLN A 110 8.34 -14.00 -4.59
C GLN A 110 9.25 -14.29 -3.39
N GLN A 111 9.80 -13.24 -2.78
CA GLN A 111 10.76 -13.33 -1.66
C GLN A 111 10.11 -13.19 -0.28
N SER A 112 8.78 -13.00 -0.22
CA SER A 112 8.07 -12.68 1.02
C SER A 112 8.22 -13.81 2.04
N PRO A 113 8.61 -13.52 3.29
CA PRO A 113 8.64 -14.50 4.38
C PRO A 113 7.24 -14.85 4.90
N LEU A 114 6.22 -14.10 4.49
CA LEU A 114 4.84 -14.31 4.94
C LEU A 114 4.27 -15.65 4.47
N PRO A 115 3.42 -16.29 5.29
CA PRO A 115 2.77 -17.52 4.91
C PRO A 115 1.83 -17.33 3.72
N ALA A 116 1.57 -18.40 2.98
CA ALA A 116 0.54 -18.42 1.93
C ALA A 116 -0.86 -18.43 2.55
N GLU A 117 -1.07 -19.28 3.55
CA GLU A 117 -2.35 -19.41 4.23
C GLU A 117 -2.39 -18.59 5.52
N ARG A 118 -3.56 -18.00 5.78
CA ARG A 118 -3.86 -17.34 7.06
C ARG A 118 -4.25 -18.37 8.12
N ASP A 119 -4.07 -18.01 9.38
CA ASP A 119 -4.48 -18.85 10.50
C ASP A 119 -6.00 -18.82 10.74
N ARG A 120 -6.74 -19.55 9.89
CA ARG A 120 -8.21 -19.59 9.92
C ARG A 120 -8.73 -20.15 11.25
N GLN A 121 -8.02 -21.10 11.84
CA GLN A 121 -8.41 -21.72 13.09
C GLN A 121 -8.34 -20.72 14.25
N ALA A 122 -7.25 -19.95 14.37
CA ALA A 122 -7.15 -18.94 15.41
C ALA A 122 -8.20 -17.84 15.28
N VAL A 123 -8.53 -17.44 14.05
CA VAL A 123 -9.61 -16.48 13.79
C VAL A 123 -10.97 -17.07 14.17
N HIS A 124 -11.22 -18.33 13.79
CA HIS A 124 -12.45 -19.03 14.16
C HIS A 124 -12.61 -19.13 15.67
N GLN A 125 -11.57 -19.57 16.38
CA GLN A 125 -11.60 -19.70 17.84
C GLN A 125 -11.87 -18.36 18.51
N PHE A 126 -11.19 -17.30 18.06
CA PHE A 126 -11.44 -15.95 18.57
C PHE A 126 -12.91 -15.52 18.40
N LEU A 127 -13.52 -15.81 17.25
CA LEU A 127 -14.92 -15.48 17.00
C LEU A 127 -15.88 -16.31 17.87
N VAL A 128 -15.58 -17.59 18.11
CA VAL A 128 -16.34 -18.45 19.02
C VAL A 128 -16.27 -17.89 20.44
N ASP A 129 -15.06 -17.65 20.94
CA ASP A 129 -14.84 -17.13 22.29
C ASP A 129 -15.53 -15.77 22.49
N TYR A 130 -15.45 -14.89 21.50
CA TYR A 130 -16.11 -13.59 21.53
C TYR A 130 -17.64 -13.71 21.61
N ARG A 131 -18.24 -14.65 20.87
CA ARG A 131 -19.70 -14.87 20.86
C ARG A 131 -20.21 -15.55 22.13
N LEU A 132 -19.40 -16.40 22.75
CA LEU A 132 -19.75 -17.11 23.98
C LEU A 132 -19.45 -16.29 25.24
N ARG A 133 -18.88 -15.10 25.12
CA ARG A 133 -18.70 -14.22 26.28
C ARG A 133 -20.08 -13.84 26.84
N PRO A 134 -20.35 -14.12 28.13
CA PRO A 134 -21.52 -13.57 28.78
C PRO A 134 -21.44 -12.04 28.73
N GLU A 135 -22.59 -11.37 28.53
CA GLU A 135 -22.62 -9.92 28.70
C GLU A 135 -22.16 -9.57 30.12
N PRO A 136 -21.33 -8.52 30.29
CA PRO A 136 -21.02 -8.06 31.61
C PRO A 136 -22.34 -7.69 32.31
N LEU A 137 -22.59 -8.29 33.48
CA LEU A 137 -23.68 -7.91 34.36
C LEU A 137 -23.58 -6.39 34.60
N GLN A 138 -24.56 -5.64 34.08
CA GLN A 138 -24.75 -4.21 34.36
C GLN A 138 -25.21 -4.01 35.79
#